data_AF-A0A7R7GEU6-F1
#
_entry.id   AF-A0A7R7GEU6-F1
#
_cell.length_a   1.000
_cell.length_b   1.000
_cell.length_c   1.000
_cell.angle_alpha   90.00
_cell.angle_beta   90.00
_cell.angle_gamma   90.00
#
_symmetry.space_group_name_H-M   'P 1'
#
loop_
_entity.id
_entity.type
_entity.pdbx_description
1 polymer ?
#
loop_
_entity_poly.entity_id
_entity_poly.type
_entity_poly.pdbx_seq_one_letter_code
_entity_poly.pdbx_strand_id
1 'polypeptide(L)'
;MLAQFDATVKPTAAICHGPIALLSAQLNPQSFELALKNGDKATSQEWIYDGYRMTIFSTPEEEYFESTLDDATLLYYPADAMASAGGNMQYKAMWAPNVVVDRELITGQNPFSDDLLAEKLIQQLNAITQ
;
A
#
# COMPACT_ATOMS: atom_id res chain seq x y z
N MET A 1 5.79 3.61 14.87
CA MET A 1 4.73 2.58 14.93
C MET A 1 4.99 1.46 13.94
N LEU A 2 5.00 1.71 12.62
CA LEU A 2 5.23 0.66 11.59
C LEU A 2 6.52 -0.15 11.81
N ALA A 3 7.65 0.53 12.05
CA ALA A 3 8.92 -0.15 12.37
C ALA A 3 8.86 -1.07 13.61
N GLN A 4 7.99 -0.75 14.59
CA GLN A 4 7.82 -1.61 15.76
C GLN A 4 6.97 -2.84 15.43
N PHE A 5 5.97 -2.71 14.55
CA PHE A 5 5.12 -3.83 14.14
C PHE A 5 5.92 -4.83 13.32
N ASP A 6 6.68 -4.35 12.36
CA ASP A 6 7.64 -5.15 11.59
C ASP A 6 8.65 -5.86 12.52
N ALA A 7 9.34 -5.10 13.38
CA ALA A 7 10.33 -5.67 14.31
C ALA A 7 9.77 -6.66 15.35
N THR A 8 8.46 -6.65 15.59
CA THR A 8 7.79 -7.57 16.54
C THR A 8 6.86 -8.56 15.85
N VAL A 9 6.91 -8.64 14.51
CA VAL A 9 6.09 -9.54 13.67
C VAL A 9 4.60 -9.41 14.01
N LYS A 10 4.16 -8.18 14.30
CA LYS A 10 2.75 -7.87 14.54
C LYS A 10 2.06 -7.61 13.21
N PRO A 11 0.90 -8.24 12.94
CA PRO A 11 0.19 -8.06 11.69
C PRO A 11 -0.13 -6.59 11.42
N THR A 12 0.19 -6.14 10.21
CA THR A 12 -0.18 -4.82 9.70
C THR A 12 -1.12 -5.01 8.53
N ALA A 13 -2.36 -4.54 8.65
CA ALA A 13 -3.36 -4.66 7.60
C ALA A 13 -3.80 -3.29 7.08
N ALA A 14 -3.82 -3.11 5.76
CA ALA A 14 -4.28 -1.88 5.11
C ALA A 14 -5.00 -2.20 3.79
N ILE A 15 -5.95 -1.35 3.38
CA ILE A 15 -6.80 -1.59 2.21
C ILE A 15 -7.08 -0.32 1.41
N CYS A 16 -7.38 -0.45 0.12
CA CYS A 16 -7.70 0.66 -0.78
C CYS A 16 -6.52 1.64 -0.87
N HIS A 17 -6.65 2.88 -0.40
CA HIS A 17 -5.55 3.84 -0.28
C HIS A 17 -4.70 3.67 0.98
N GLY A 18 -5.17 2.91 1.98
CA GLY A 18 -4.48 2.72 3.26
C GLY A 18 -3.01 2.31 3.14
N PRO A 19 -2.61 1.40 2.23
CA PRO A 19 -1.22 1.01 2.05
C PRO A 19 -0.25 2.17 1.75
N ILE A 20 -0.72 3.31 1.24
CA ILE A 20 0.17 4.47 1.00
C ILE A 20 0.83 4.99 2.27
N ALA A 21 0.21 4.79 3.43
CA ALA A 21 0.76 5.17 4.73
C ALA A 21 2.09 4.45 5.05
N LEU A 22 2.35 3.30 4.41
CA LEU A 22 3.61 2.57 4.58
C LEU A 22 4.82 3.39 4.12
N LEU A 23 4.66 4.30 3.16
CA LEU A 23 5.72 5.21 2.71
C LEU A 23 6.24 6.13 3.82
N SER A 24 5.51 6.29 4.93
CA SER A 24 6.01 7.03 6.08
C SER A 24 7.17 6.34 6.82
N ALA A 25 7.36 5.04 6.60
CA ALA A 25 8.38 4.22 7.27
C ALA A 25 9.73 4.21 6.51
N GLN A 26 10.15 5.37 6.03
CA GLN A 26 11.45 5.61 5.40
C GLN A 26 12.20 6.70 6.18
N LEU A 27 13.50 6.90 5.89
CA LEU A 27 14.31 7.89 6.60
C LEU A 27 13.84 9.34 6.37
N ASN A 28 13.43 9.68 5.13
CA ASN A 28 13.06 11.05 4.73
C ASN A 28 11.74 11.11 3.91
N PRO A 29 10.58 10.75 4.50
CA PRO A 29 9.32 10.60 3.76
C PRO A 29 8.80 11.91 3.14
N GLN A 30 9.05 13.05 3.77
CA GLN A 30 8.60 14.35 3.26
C GLN A 30 9.30 14.73 1.96
N SER A 31 10.61 14.46 1.86
CA SER A 31 11.39 14.71 0.64
C SER A 31 10.92 13.81 -0.50
N PHE A 32 10.60 12.55 -0.19
CA PHE A 32 10.04 11.61 -1.15
C PHE A 32 8.68 12.09 -1.68
N GLU A 33 7.77 12.47 -0.78
CA GLU A 33 6.45 12.99 -1.15
C GLU A 33 6.52 14.28 -1.96
N LEU A 34 7.42 15.20 -1.58
CA LEU A 34 7.62 16.44 -2.33
C LEU A 34 8.10 16.19 -3.76
N ALA A 35 9.05 15.26 -3.94
CA ALA A 35 9.50 14.86 -5.27
C ALA A 35 8.36 14.29 -6.11
N LEU A 36 7.54 13.40 -5.54
CA LEU A 36 6.35 12.86 -6.22
C LEU A 36 5.39 13.97 -6.67
N LYS A 37 5.06 14.91 -5.80
CA LYS A 37 4.14 16.04 -6.10
C LYS A 37 4.67 16.98 -7.18
N ASN A 38 6.00 17.10 -7.30
CA ASN A 38 6.64 17.93 -8.31
C ASN A 38 6.85 17.20 -9.65
N GLY A 39 6.54 15.90 -9.72
CA GLY A 39 6.87 15.06 -10.89
C GLY A 39 8.37 14.74 -11.03
N ASP A 40 9.14 14.97 -9.97
CA ASP A 40 10.56 14.64 -9.92
C ASP A 40 10.78 13.14 -9.65
N LYS A 41 11.99 12.65 -9.92
CA LYS A 41 12.38 11.29 -9.54
C LYS A 41 12.43 11.15 -8.01
N ALA A 42 11.40 10.55 -7.43
CA ALA A 42 11.39 10.16 -6.03
C ALA A 42 12.34 8.99 -5.78
N THR A 43 13.11 9.04 -4.69
CA THR A 43 14.03 7.96 -4.27
C THR A 43 13.82 7.72 -2.79
N SER A 44 13.32 6.53 -2.45
CA SER A 44 13.15 6.14 -1.05
C SER A 44 14.52 5.90 -0.41
N GLN A 45 14.60 6.08 0.91
CA GLN A 45 15.81 5.84 1.69
C GLN A 45 15.44 4.98 2.90
N GLU A 46 16.07 3.81 3.02
CA GLU A 46 15.87 2.89 4.15
C GLU A 46 14.37 2.59 4.41
N TRP A 47 13.60 2.41 3.33
CA TRP A 47 12.20 2.05 3.47
C TRP A 47 12.09 0.59 3.95
N ILE A 48 11.45 0.39 5.10
CA ILE A 48 11.41 -0.94 5.74
C ILE A 48 10.64 -1.99 4.93
N TYR A 49 9.79 -1.55 3.99
CA TYR A 49 9.00 -2.43 3.12
C TYR A 49 9.59 -2.58 1.72
N ASP A 50 10.85 -2.19 1.49
CA ASP A 50 11.52 -2.44 0.22
C ASP A 50 11.54 -3.94 -0.12
N GLY A 51 11.13 -4.28 -1.35
CA GLY A 51 11.00 -5.65 -1.84
C GLY A 51 9.80 -6.45 -1.30
N TYR A 52 8.96 -5.90 -0.42
CA TYR A 52 7.72 -6.58 0.02
C TYR A 52 6.73 -6.71 -1.14
N ARG A 53 6.04 -7.85 -1.21
CA ARG A 53 4.86 -7.97 -2.06
C ARG A 53 3.68 -7.27 -1.40
N MET A 54 2.95 -6.48 -2.18
CA MET A 54 1.81 -5.73 -1.66
C MET A 54 0.84 -5.36 -2.79
N THR A 55 -0.33 -4.89 -2.40
CA THR A 55 -1.31 -4.29 -3.30
C THR A 55 -1.82 -2.98 -2.70
N ILE A 56 -2.48 -2.17 -3.52
CA ILE A 56 -3.13 -0.90 -3.18
C ILE A 56 -4.21 -0.68 -4.25
N PHE A 57 -5.08 0.31 -4.09
CA PHE A 57 -5.98 0.75 -5.14
C PHE A 57 -5.19 0.99 -6.44
N SER A 58 -5.55 0.27 -7.50
CA SER A 58 -4.74 0.15 -8.70
C SER A 58 -4.86 1.40 -9.59
N THR A 59 -3.84 1.67 -10.40
CA THR A 59 -3.86 2.78 -11.36
C THR A 59 -5.11 2.77 -12.26
N PRO A 60 -5.57 1.63 -12.82
CA PRO A 60 -6.83 1.63 -13.57
C PRO A 60 -8.03 2.07 -12.73
N GLU A 61 -8.12 1.65 -11.46
CA GLU A 61 -9.19 2.06 -10.55
C GLU A 61 -9.15 3.56 -10.26
N GLU A 62 -7.95 4.13 -10.09
CA GLU A 62 -7.74 5.60 -9.96
C GLU A 62 -8.15 6.34 -11.23
N GLU A 63 -7.68 5.90 -12.41
CA GLU A 63 -8.03 6.52 -13.70
C GLU A 63 -9.53 6.52 -13.95
N TYR A 64 -10.22 5.42 -13.62
CA TYR A 64 -11.68 5.37 -13.70
C TYR A 64 -12.32 6.39 -12.76
N PHE A 65 -11.86 6.46 -11.50
CA PHE A 65 -12.43 7.39 -10.54
C PHE A 65 -12.16 8.85 -10.93
N GLU A 66 -10.93 9.17 -11.34
CA GLU A 66 -10.52 10.50 -11.83
C GLU A 66 -11.35 10.95 -13.03
N SER A 67 -11.70 10.03 -13.95
CA SER A 67 -12.58 10.33 -15.09
C SER A 67 -14.01 10.74 -14.71
N THR A 68 -14.42 10.49 -13.46
CA THR A 68 -15.72 10.92 -12.92
C THR A 68 -15.66 12.27 -12.21
N LEU A 69 -14.48 12.88 -12.10
CA LEU A 69 -14.28 14.17 -11.45
C LEU A 69 -14.27 15.29 -12.50
N ASP A 70 -14.93 16.41 -12.19
CA ASP A 70 -15.06 17.53 -13.15
C ASP A 70 -13.82 18.45 -13.19
N ASP A 71 -13.12 18.63 -12.06
CA ASP A 71 -12.00 19.58 -11.93
C ASP A 71 -11.04 19.17 -10.80
N ALA A 72 -10.71 17.88 -10.71
CA ALA A 72 -9.77 17.36 -9.73
C ALA A 72 -8.83 16.35 -10.38
N THR A 73 -7.54 16.57 -10.18
CA THR A 73 -6.48 15.67 -10.65
C THR A 73 -5.69 15.13 -9.47
N LEU A 74 -5.26 13.88 -9.56
CA LEU A 74 -4.36 13.31 -8.57
C LEU A 74 -2.97 13.97 -8.66
N LEU A 75 -2.35 14.25 -7.52
CA LEU A 75 -0.97 14.79 -7.49
C LEU A 75 0.06 13.74 -7.92
N TYR A 76 -0.25 12.47 -7.66
CA TYR A 76 0.51 11.30 -8.08
C TYR A 76 -0.37 10.05 -7.87
N TYR A 77 -0.08 8.97 -8.60
CA TYR A 77 -0.75 7.69 -8.41
C TYR A 77 -0.11 6.91 -7.23
N PRO A 78 -0.89 6.47 -6.24
CA PRO A 78 -0.38 5.74 -5.08
C PRO A 78 0.36 4.44 -5.45
N ALA A 79 -0.14 3.71 -6.45
CA ALA A 79 0.48 2.50 -6.99
C ALA A 79 1.92 2.76 -7.46
N ASP A 80 2.11 3.79 -8.28
CA ASP A 80 3.42 4.15 -8.83
C ASP A 80 4.36 4.71 -7.75
N ALA A 81 3.82 5.48 -6.81
CA ALA A 81 4.57 5.97 -5.65
C ALA A 81 5.14 4.81 -4.82
N MET A 82 4.35 3.77 -4.53
CA MET A 82 4.82 2.60 -3.79
C MET A 82 5.80 1.73 -4.60
N ALA A 83 5.54 1.56 -5.91
CA ALA A 83 6.47 0.86 -6.79
C ALA A 83 7.83 1.56 -6.86
N SER A 84 7.85 2.89 -7.01
CA SER A 84 9.09 3.69 -7.04
C SER A 84 9.86 3.68 -5.73
N ALA A 85 9.18 3.44 -4.60
CA ALA A 85 9.81 3.26 -3.30
C ALA A 85 10.47 1.88 -3.12
N GLY A 86 10.17 0.90 -4.00
CA GLY A 86 10.71 -0.47 -3.96
C GLY A 86 9.66 -1.57 -3.76
N GLY A 87 8.37 -1.22 -3.76
CA GLY A 87 7.28 -2.18 -3.52
C GLY A 87 7.08 -3.13 -4.70
N ASN A 88 6.99 -4.43 -4.43
CA ASN A 88 6.62 -5.42 -5.44
C ASN A 88 5.10 -5.49 -5.58
N MET A 89 4.56 -4.58 -6.39
CA MET A 89 3.13 -4.38 -6.51
C MET A 89 2.43 -5.50 -7.29
N GLN A 90 1.36 -6.06 -6.73
CA GLN A 90 0.56 -7.12 -7.35
C GLN A 90 -0.91 -6.71 -7.39
N TYR A 91 -1.55 -6.90 -8.55
CA TYR A 91 -2.91 -6.46 -8.79
C TYR A 91 -3.75 -7.55 -9.44
N LYS A 92 -5.06 -7.49 -9.22
CA LYS A 92 -6.07 -8.14 -10.07
C LYS A 92 -6.80 -7.10 -10.90
N ALA A 93 -7.72 -7.58 -11.73
CA ALA A 93 -8.66 -6.73 -12.45
C ALA A 93 -9.34 -5.73 -11.51
N MET A 94 -9.59 -4.54 -12.04
CA MET A 94 -10.35 -3.47 -11.40
C MET A 94 -11.62 -4.03 -10.72
N TRP A 95 -11.88 -3.62 -9.49
CA TRP A 95 -13.02 -4.06 -8.67
C TRP A 95 -13.05 -5.54 -8.26
N ALA A 96 -12.09 -6.35 -8.71
CA ALA A 96 -11.98 -7.73 -8.24
C ALA A 96 -11.38 -7.75 -6.84
N PRO A 97 -11.90 -8.59 -5.92
CA PRO A 97 -11.29 -8.78 -4.61
C PRO A 97 -9.86 -9.33 -4.70
N ASN A 98 -8.92 -8.64 -4.07
CA ASN A 98 -7.51 -9.01 -4.05
C ASN A 98 -6.85 -8.65 -2.71
N VAL A 99 -6.21 -9.64 -2.10
CA VAL A 99 -5.40 -9.48 -0.88
C VAL A 99 -4.03 -10.09 -1.12
N VAL A 100 -2.99 -9.35 -0.79
CA VAL A 100 -1.60 -9.80 -0.80
C VAL A 100 -1.10 -9.91 0.63
N VAL A 101 -0.59 -11.09 0.97
CA VAL A 101 0.04 -11.37 2.27
C VAL A 101 1.53 -11.62 2.05
N ASP A 102 2.36 -10.84 2.71
CA ASP A 102 3.81 -10.99 2.73
C ASP A 102 4.31 -10.78 4.16
N ARG A 103 4.78 -11.86 4.80
CA ARG A 103 5.17 -11.88 6.23
C ARG A 103 4.02 -11.36 7.10
N GLU A 104 4.24 -10.31 7.89
CA GLU A 104 3.28 -9.65 8.76
C GLU A 104 2.40 -8.61 8.03
N LEU A 105 2.75 -8.26 6.80
CA LEU A 105 2.02 -7.28 6.01
C LEU A 105 0.87 -7.93 5.22
N ILE A 106 -0.33 -7.41 5.41
CA ILE A 106 -1.55 -7.77 4.68
C ILE A 106 -2.06 -6.51 3.98
N THR A 107 -2.16 -6.55 2.66
CA THR A 107 -2.69 -5.42 1.89
C THR A 107 -3.87 -5.85 1.03
N GLY A 108 -4.91 -5.03 0.97
CA GLY A 108 -6.11 -5.23 0.15
C GLY A 108 -6.24 -4.17 -0.94
N GLN A 109 -6.59 -4.58 -2.15
CA GLN A 109 -6.57 -3.69 -3.31
C GLN A 109 -7.66 -2.62 -3.26
N ASN A 110 -8.90 -3.03 -3.01
CA ASN A 110 -10.09 -2.18 -3.14
C ASN A 110 -11.13 -2.54 -2.06
N PRO A 111 -12.23 -1.78 -1.94
CA PRO A 111 -13.24 -2.06 -0.91
C PRO A 111 -13.82 -3.48 -0.95
N PHE A 112 -13.89 -4.11 -2.14
CA PHE A 112 -14.37 -5.49 -2.27
C PHE A 112 -13.43 -6.56 -1.71
N SER A 113 -12.25 -6.15 -1.21
CA SER A 113 -11.26 -7.02 -0.60
C SER A 113 -11.36 -7.06 0.93
N ASP A 114 -12.30 -6.36 1.55
CA ASP A 114 -12.44 -6.17 3.00
C ASP A 114 -12.67 -7.47 3.77
N ASP A 115 -13.62 -8.30 3.33
CA ASP A 115 -13.93 -9.59 3.95
C ASP A 115 -12.71 -10.53 3.91
N LEU A 116 -12.04 -10.60 2.75
CA LEU A 116 -10.83 -11.40 2.57
C LEU A 116 -9.67 -10.88 3.43
N LEU A 117 -9.52 -9.56 3.55
CA LEU A 117 -8.50 -8.93 4.37
C LEU A 117 -8.73 -9.26 5.85
N ALA A 118 -9.97 -9.14 6.32
CA ALA A 118 -10.36 -9.45 7.69
C ALA A 118 -10.11 -10.93 8.03
N GLU A 119 -10.45 -11.85 7.11
CA GLU A 119 -10.16 -13.28 7.27
C GLU A 119 -8.66 -13.53 7.46
N LYS A 120 -7.81 -12.93 6.62
CA LYS A 120 -6.34 -13.06 6.74
C LYS A 120 -5.78 -12.46 8.01
N LEU A 121 -6.29 -11.31 8.43
CA LEU A 121 -5.86 -10.66 9.66
C LEU A 121 -6.19 -11.54 10.89
N ILE A 122 -7.42 -12.05 10.97
CA ILE A 122 -7.84 -12.95 12.06
C ILE A 122 -6.99 -14.22 12.08
N GLN A 123 -6.71 -14.81 10.90
CA GLN A 123 -5.83 -15.97 10.79
C GLN A 123 -4.44 -15.71 11.37
N GLN A 124 -3.81 -14.57 11.04
CA GLN A 124 -2.49 -14.22 11.58
C GLN A 124 -2.51 -13.92 13.08
N LEU A 125 -3.52 -13.19 13.56
CA LEU A 125 -3.66 -12.89 15.00
C LEU A 125 -3.80 -14.15 15.84
N ASN A 126 -4.53 -15.15 15.35
CA ASN A 126 -4.70 -16.44 16.03
C ASN A 126 -3.45 -17.34 15.98
N ALA A 127 -2.55 -17.11 15.01
CA ALA A 127 -1.30 -17.86 14.91
C ALA A 127 -0.22 -17.35 15.88
N ILE A 128 -0.30 -16.08 16.30
CA ILE A 128 0.67 -15.44 17.21
C ILE A 128 0.31 -15.71 18.70
N THR A 129 -0.94 -16.03 18.98
CA THR A 129 -1.44 -16.32 20.34
C THR A 129 -1.34 -17.79 20.75
N GLN A 130 -0.78 -18.66 19.90
CA GLN A 130 -0.48 -20.06 20.17
C GLN A 130 1.00 -20.26 20.49
#